data_AF-A0AAQ2G9S8-F1
#
_entry.id   AF-A0AAQ2G9S8-F1
#
_cell.length_a   1.000
_cell.length_b   1.000
_cell.length_c   1.000
_cell.angle_alpha   90.00
_cell.angle_beta   90.00
_cell.angle_gamma   90.00
#
_symmetry.space_group_name_H-M   'P 1'
#
loop_
_entity.id
_entity.type
_entity.pdbx_description
1 polymer ?
#
loop_
_entity_poly.entity_id
_entity_poly.type
_entity_poly.pdbx_seq_one_letter_code
_entity_poly.pdbx_strand_id
1 'polypeptide(L)'
;MTAARTPPANRFQPTDPQFDAKRMPSQIDKTLAQIRSELLTRFSEADWASYNHLVGWLRDIDVVSYALKVGDAAPDFLLPDADGRLHSSDQLRRGGPLVLSFFRGDWCPFCTAELCALQAAKEEFESVGATLAVVTPETGQFPRQLKRSLGLDLKVLSDVDYGVALSYGILFRVPDEIKAHYSGLGFDFGARHGSPVWMLPIPATYIIDTEGRIRSASVEPDFTMRAEPAQILASLRRAASTS
;
A
#
# COMPACT_ATOMS: atom_id res chain seq x y z
N MET A 1 10.99 27.84 -32.50
CA MET A 1 10.05 27.74 -31.37
C MET A 1 9.41 26.36 -31.43
N THR A 2 10.01 25.40 -30.73
CA THR A 2 9.53 24.02 -30.66
C THR A 2 8.32 24.00 -29.72
N ALA A 3 7.13 23.72 -30.25
CA ALA A 3 5.94 23.52 -29.45
C ALA A 3 6.17 22.33 -28.51
N ALA A 4 6.16 22.59 -27.20
CA ALA A 4 6.17 21.55 -26.19
C ALA A 4 4.93 20.68 -26.38
N ARG A 5 5.13 19.41 -26.73
CA ARG A 5 4.06 18.41 -26.73
C ARG A 5 3.54 18.29 -25.30
N THR A 6 2.26 18.60 -25.10
CA THR A 6 1.56 18.27 -23.86
C THR A 6 1.71 16.76 -23.61
N PRO A 7 2.18 16.32 -22.44
CA PRO A 7 2.25 14.90 -22.12
C PRO A 7 0.85 14.29 -22.19
N PRO A 8 0.71 13.02 -22.62
CA PRO A 8 -0.59 12.36 -22.64
C PRO A 8 -1.22 12.37 -21.24
N ALA A 9 -2.53 12.58 -21.15
CA ALA A 9 -3.27 12.51 -19.90
C ALA A 9 -3.00 11.16 -19.22
N ASN A 10 -2.53 11.20 -17.98
CA ASN A 10 -2.16 10.01 -17.24
C ASN A 10 -3.41 9.34 -16.66
N ARG A 11 -3.80 8.21 -17.26
CA ARG A 11 -4.96 7.35 -16.90
C ARG A 11 -5.04 6.90 -15.45
N PHE A 12 -3.99 7.11 -14.67
CA PHE A 12 -3.86 6.67 -13.28
C PHE A 12 -3.70 7.82 -12.27
N GLN A 13 -3.79 9.08 -12.69
CA GLN A 13 -3.82 10.20 -11.74
C GLN A 13 -5.23 10.44 -11.19
N PRO A 14 -5.39 10.74 -9.90
CA PRO A 14 -6.65 11.23 -9.30
C PRO A 14 -7.26 12.44 -10.01
N THR A 15 -6.47 13.16 -10.81
CA THR A 15 -6.84 14.36 -11.57
C THR A 15 -7.14 14.10 -13.05
N ASP A 16 -7.01 12.86 -13.54
CA ASP A 16 -7.46 12.53 -14.90
C ASP A 16 -9.00 12.54 -14.94
N PRO A 17 -9.65 13.31 -15.82
CA PRO A 17 -11.11 13.24 -16.00
C PRO A 17 -11.64 11.85 -16.38
N GLN A 18 -10.80 10.90 -16.81
CA GLN A 18 -11.11 9.47 -16.97
C GLN A 18 -10.85 8.63 -15.71
N PHE A 19 -9.98 9.07 -14.80
CA PHE A 19 -9.84 8.49 -13.46
C PHE A 19 -10.96 9.04 -12.58
N ASP A 20 -12.14 8.49 -12.78
CA ASP A 20 -13.28 8.82 -11.95
C ASP A 20 -13.24 7.93 -10.70
N ALA A 21 -12.70 8.46 -9.60
CA ALA A 21 -12.77 7.80 -8.29
C ALA A 21 -14.23 7.54 -7.85
N LYS A 22 -15.21 8.30 -8.38
CA LYS A 22 -16.65 8.07 -8.16
C LYS A 22 -17.21 6.95 -9.05
N ARG A 23 -16.41 6.41 -9.97
CA ARG A 23 -16.73 5.32 -10.90
C ARG A 23 -15.81 4.12 -10.72
N MET A 24 -15.15 3.98 -9.56
CA MET A 24 -14.97 2.63 -9.02
C MET A 24 -16.38 2.19 -8.62
N PRO A 25 -17.05 1.35 -9.42
CA PRO A 25 -18.34 0.80 -8.99
C PRO A 25 -18.10 0.09 -7.66
N SER A 26 -19.15 -0.22 -6.94
CA SER A 26 -19.17 -1.28 -5.93
C SER A 26 -18.49 -2.56 -6.47
N GLN A 27 -17.16 -2.64 -6.42
CA GLN A 27 -16.36 -3.80 -6.79
C GLN A 27 -16.29 -4.79 -5.62
N ILE A 28 -17.28 -4.72 -4.72
CA ILE A 28 -17.42 -5.59 -3.55
C ILE A 28 -17.49 -7.07 -3.99
N ASP A 29 -17.99 -7.33 -5.20
CA ASP A 29 -18.15 -8.70 -5.72
C ASP A 29 -16.89 -9.25 -6.42
N LYS A 30 -15.83 -8.44 -6.60
CA LYS A 30 -14.61 -8.89 -7.27
C LYS A 30 -13.48 -9.11 -6.28
N THR A 31 -12.73 -10.19 -6.46
CA THR A 31 -11.48 -10.42 -5.73
C THR A 31 -10.39 -9.47 -6.22
N LEU A 32 -9.39 -9.20 -5.38
CA LEU A 32 -8.21 -8.42 -5.81
C LEU A 32 -7.50 -9.09 -6.99
N ALA A 33 -7.51 -10.43 -7.07
CA ALA A 33 -6.97 -11.15 -8.23
C ALA A 33 -7.74 -10.84 -9.54
N GLN A 34 -9.06 -10.71 -9.49
CA GLN A 34 -9.89 -10.33 -10.64
C GLN A 34 -9.65 -8.86 -11.03
N ILE A 35 -9.63 -7.95 -10.05
CA ILE A 35 -9.34 -6.53 -10.28
C ILE A 35 -7.93 -6.35 -10.86
N ARG A 36 -6.94 -7.09 -10.33
CA ARG A 36 -5.57 -7.13 -10.88
C ARG A 36 -5.58 -7.50 -12.35
N SER A 37 -6.28 -8.58 -12.71
CA SER A 37 -6.35 -9.04 -14.10
C SER A 37 -6.91 -7.95 -15.03
N GLU A 38 -7.96 -7.24 -14.60
CA GLU A 38 -8.54 -6.14 -15.36
C GLU A 38 -7.60 -4.93 -15.47
N LEU A 39 -6.94 -4.55 -14.39
CA LEU A 39 -5.99 -3.43 -14.38
C LEU A 39 -4.80 -3.69 -15.30
N LEU A 40 -4.29 -4.93 -15.32
CA LEU A 40 -3.17 -5.32 -16.18
C LEU A 40 -3.49 -5.23 -17.68
N THR A 41 -4.76 -5.35 -18.08
CA THR A 41 -5.16 -5.14 -19.49
C THR A 41 -5.00 -3.70 -19.96
N ARG A 42 -4.84 -2.74 -19.03
CA ARG A 42 -4.71 -1.31 -19.33
C ARG A 42 -3.26 -0.88 -19.48
N PHE A 43 -2.30 -1.76 -19.20
CA PHE A 43 -0.88 -1.45 -19.33
C PHE A 43 -0.51 -1.28 -20.80
N SER A 44 0.12 -0.15 -21.11
CA SER A 44 0.82 0.06 -22.36
C SER A 44 2.10 -0.79 -22.42
N GLU A 45 2.74 -0.83 -23.59
CA GLU A 45 4.05 -1.48 -23.75
C GLU A 45 5.11 -0.89 -22.80
N ALA A 46 5.10 0.44 -22.63
CA ALA A 46 5.99 1.13 -21.70
C ALA A 46 5.71 0.76 -20.24
N ASP A 47 4.43 0.63 -19.85
CA ASP A 47 4.04 0.20 -18.51
C ASP A 47 4.50 -1.23 -18.23
N TRP A 48 4.34 -2.14 -19.21
CA TRP A 48 4.82 -3.51 -19.11
C TRP A 48 6.34 -3.59 -19.00
N ALA A 49 7.08 -2.79 -19.79
CA ALA A 49 8.54 -2.74 -19.70
C ALA A 49 9.00 -2.28 -18.31
N SER A 50 8.42 -1.18 -17.80
CA SER A 50 8.70 -0.68 -16.45
C SER A 50 8.32 -1.68 -15.37
N TYR A 51 7.15 -2.32 -15.49
CA TYR A 51 6.68 -3.33 -14.54
C TYR A 51 7.60 -4.55 -14.50
N ASN A 52 7.93 -5.13 -15.66
CA ASN A 52 8.77 -6.32 -15.74
C ASN A 52 10.18 -6.04 -15.22
N HIS A 53 10.74 -4.87 -15.55
CA HIS A 53 12.04 -4.46 -15.02
C HIS A 53 12.01 -4.34 -13.50
N LEU A 54 11.02 -3.61 -12.94
CA LEU A 54 10.95 -3.41 -11.49
C LEU A 54 10.74 -4.73 -10.74
N VAL A 55 9.77 -5.55 -11.16
CA VAL A 55 9.46 -6.82 -10.49
C VAL A 55 10.60 -7.82 -10.65
N GLY A 56 11.24 -7.87 -11.83
CA GLY A 56 12.43 -8.69 -12.05
C GLY A 56 13.57 -8.28 -11.12
N TRP A 57 13.92 -6.98 -11.13
CA TRP A 57 14.98 -6.45 -10.28
C TRP A 57 14.73 -6.70 -8.79
N LEU A 58 13.50 -6.50 -8.30
CA LEU A 58 13.14 -6.77 -6.90
C LEU A 58 13.31 -8.24 -6.50
N ARG A 59 13.05 -9.17 -7.44
CA ARG A 59 13.30 -10.60 -7.25
C ARG A 59 14.79 -10.92 -7.28
N ASP A 60 15.53 -10.32 -8.19
CA ASP A 60 16.96 -10.55 -8.36
C ASP A 60 17.77 -10.10 -7.14
N ILE A 61 17.39 -8.98 -6.51
CA ILE A 61 18.00 -8.52 -5.25
C ILE A 61 17.46 -9.24 -4.01
N ASP A 62 16.53 -10.17 -4.18
CA ASP A 62 15.84 -10.91 -3.12
C ASP A 62 15.29 -10.00 -2.00
N VAL A 63 14.54 -8.97 -2.39
CA VAL A 63 14.06 -7.94 -1.45
C VAL A 63 13.25 -8.52 -0.29
N VAL A 64 12.56 -9.64 -0.50
CA VAL A 64 11.72 -10.31 0.52
C VAL A 64 12.58 -10.93 1.62
N SER A 65 13.82 -11.32 1.33
CA SER A 65 14.70 -11.92 2.34
C SER A 65 15.02 -11.00 3.51
N TYR A 66 15.00 -9.68 3.26
CA TYR A 66 15.24 -8.63 4.26
C TYR A 66 13.98 -8.27 5.06
N ALA A 67 12.80 -8.62 4.59
CA ALA A 67 11.55 -8.31 5.26
C ALA A 67 11.38 -9.12 6.54
N LEU A 68 10.74 -8.54 7.55
CA LEU A 68 10.41 -9.25 8.79
C LEU A 68 9.50 -10.45 8.50
N LYS A 69 9.69 -11.52 9.28
CA LYS A 69 9.06 -12.83 9.09
C LYS A 69 8.18 -13.19 10.29
N VAL A 70 7.40 -14.26 10.11
CA VAL A 70 6.60 -14.83 11.21
C VAL A 70 7.51 -15.21 12.38
N GLY A 71 7.15 -14.77 13.58
CA GLY A 71 7.91 -14.97 14.82
C GLY A 71 8.75 -13.77 15.24
N ASP A 72 9.12 -12.89 14.31
CA ASP A 72 9.89 -11.69 14.62
C ASP A 72 9.08 -10.70 15.47
N ALA A 73 9.79 -9.89 16.25
CA ALA A 73 9.20 -8.75 16.94
C ALA A 73 8.94 -7.63 15.91
N ALA A 74 7.70 -7.15 15.87
CA ALA A 74 7.32 -6.00 15.06
C ALA A 74 7.88 -4.71 15.68
N PRO A 75 8.67 -3.91 14.95
CA PRO A 75 9.16 -2.62 15.43
C PRO A 75 8.00 -1.70 15.82
N ASP A 76 8.13 -1.06 16.99
CA ASP A 76 7.17 -0.06 17.43
C ASP A 76 7.30 1.23 16.62
N PHE A 77 6.17 1.92 16.44
CA PHE A 77 6.12 3.18 15.72
C PHE A 77 5.13 4.15 16.36
N LEU A 78 5.26 5.42 15.99
CA LEU A 78 4.33 6.50 16.28
C LEU A 78 4.14 7.33 15.01
N LEU A 79 3.04 7.12 14.30
CA LEU A 79 2.78 7.75 13.00
C LEU A 79 1.57 8.68 13.04
N PRO A 80 1.59 9.82 12.32
CA PRO A 80 0.42 10.65 12.13
C PRO A 80 -0.58 10.00 11.17
N ASP A 81 -1.86 10.13 11.48
CA ASP A 81 -2.94 9.87 10.52
C ASP A 81 -3.16 11.06 9.57
N ALA A 82 -4.13 10.92 8.66
CA ALA A 82 -4.54 11.97 7.73
C ALA A 82 -5.01 13.31 8.38
N ASP A 83 -5.32 13.28 9.67
CA ASP A 83 -5.66 14.46 10.48
C ASP A 83 -4.51 14.98 11.34
N GLY A 84 -3.33 14.36 11.26
CA GLY A 84 -2.17 14.69 12.07
C GLY A 84 -2.23 14.14 13.50
N ARG A 85 -3.21 13.30 13.82
CA ARG A 85 -3.26 12.63 15.13
C ARG A 85 -2.25 11.48 15.15
N LEU A 86 -1.46 11.40 16.20
CA LEU A 86 -0.46 10.35 16.35
C LEU A 86 -1.10 9.05 16.86
N HIS A 87 -0.73 7.93 16.23
CA HIS A 87 -1.12 6.59 16.63
C HIS A 87 0.12 5.75 16.88
N SER A 88 0.22 5.13 18.06
CA SER A 88 1.30 4.18 18.35
C SER A 88 0.91 2.74 17.99
N SER A 89 1.89 1.95 17.55
CA SER A 89 1.73 0.50 17.32
C SER A 89 1.18 -0.21 18.56
N ASP A 90 1.69 0.12 19.75
CA ASP A 90 1.18 -0.41 21.02
C ASP A 90 -0.31 -0.12 21.18
N GLN A 91 -0.73 1.14 21.01
CA GLN A 91 -2.14 1.53 21.13
C GLN A 91 -3.04 0.77 20.18
N LEU A 92 -2.59 0.56 18.95
CA LEU A 92 -3.34 -0.18 17.94
C LEU A 92 -3.45 -1.67 18.26
N ARG A 93 -2.52 -2.22 19.07
CA ARG A 93 -2.47 -3.64 19.48
C ARG A 93 -3.11 -3.92 20.84
N ARG A 94 -3.44 -2.90 21.65
CA ARG A 94 -4.01 -3.11 23.01
C ARG A 94 -5.35 -3.85 23.04
N GLY A 95 -6.18 -3.70 22.00
CA GLY A 95 -7.52 -4.29 21.93
C GLY A 95 -7.58 -5.67 21.27
N GLY A 96 -6.49 -6.10 20.64
CA GLY A 96 -6.43 -7.31 19.81
C GLY A 96 -5.35 -7.19 18.72
N PRO A 97 -5.27 -8.17 17.81
CA PRO A 97 -4.23 -8.18 16.78
C PRO A 97 -4.33 -6.97 15.85
N LEU A 98 -3.19 -6.43 15.44
CA LEU A 98 -3.07 -5.38 14.43
C LEU A 98 -2.83 -6.00 13.06
N VAL A 99 -3.71 -5.71 12.11
CA VAL A 99 -3.46 -5.87 10.67
C VAL A 99 -2.83 -4.58 10.17
N LEU A 100 -1.56 -4.65 9.75
CA LEU A 100 -0.79 -3.53 9.24
C LEU A 100 -0.49 -3.76 7.75
N SER A 101 -1.12 -2.99 6.86
CA SER A 101 -0.91 -3.08 5.40
C SER A 101 -0.14 -1.86 4.89
N PHE A 102 1.00 -2.10 4.23
CA PHE A 102 1.84 -1.09 3.60
C PHE A 102 1.49 -0.98 2.12
N PHE A 103 1.25 0.23 1.65
CA PHE A 103 0.93 0.51 0.25
C PHE A 103 1.76 1.68 -0.29
N ARG A 104 1.86 1.77 -1.63
CA ARG A 104 2.80 2.68 -2.30
C ARG A 104 2.31 4.13 -2.41
N GLY A 105 1.00 4.32 -2.47
CA GLY A 105 0.37 5.64 -2.59
C GLY A 105 -0.94 5.62 -3.37
N ASP A 106 -1.68 6.73 -3.35
CA ASP A 106 -3.00 6.88 -3.99
C ASP A 106 -2.97 6.78 -5.52
N TRP A 107 -1.81 7.00 -6.12
CA TRP A 107 -1.57 6.97 -7.56
C TRP A 107 -1.53 5.54 -8.12
N CYS A 108 -1.41 4.54 -7.25
CA CYS A 108 -1.30 3.15 -7.64
C CYS A 108 -2.70 2.50 -7.65
N PRO A 109 -3.22 2.09 -8.81
CA PRO A 109 -4.58 1.54 -8.91
C PRO A 109 -4.74 0.20 -8.16
N PHE A 110 -3.66 -0.57 -8.01
CA PHE A 110 -3.68 -1.80 -7.20
C PHE A 110 -3.76 -1.49 -5.70
N CYS A 111 -3.20 -0.34 -5.26
CA CYS A 111 -3.28 0.10 -3.88
C CYS A 111 -4.68 0.62 -3.57
N THR A 112 -5.27 1.44 -4.44
CA THR A 112 -6.65 1.91 -4.21
C THR A 112 -7.66 0.77 -4.23
N ALA A 113 -7.48 -0.25 -5.09
CA ALA A 113 -8.28 -1.47 -5.08
C ALA A 113 -8.17 -2.24 -3.75
N GLU A 114 -6.95 -2.45 -3.25
CA GLU A 114 -6.71 -3.06 -1.93
C GLU A 114 -7.41 -2.29 -0.81
N LEU A 115 -7.27 -0.97 -0.78
CA LEU A 115 -7.89 -0.13 0.25
C LEU A 115 -9.41 -0.20 0.22
N CYS A 116 -10.03 -0.25 -0.97
CA CYS A 116 -11.47 -0.44 -1.08
C CYS A 116 -11.92 -1.83 -0.60
N ALA A 117 -11.16 -2.88 -0.90
CA ALA A 117 -11.46 -4.24 -0.42
C ALA A 117 -11.32 -4.34 1.11
N LEU A 118 -10.26 -3.74 1.67
CA LEU A 118 -10.04 -3.63 3.10
C LEU A 118 -11.13 -2.82 3.81
N GLN A 119 -11.57 -1.71 3.20
CA GLN A 119 -12.67 -0.90 3.71
C GLN A 119 -14.00 -1.68 3.72
N ALA A 120 -14.28 -2.46 2.67
CA ALA A 120 -15.48 -3.29 2.59
C ALA A 120 -15.50 -4.38 3.66
N ALA A 121 -14.34 -4.94 4.00
CA ALA A 121 -14.19 -5.97 5.03
C ALA A 121 -13.93 -5.42 6.45
N LYS A 122 -13.94 -4.09 6.65
CA LYS A 122 -13.54 -3.44 7.92
C LYS A 122 -14.31 -3.99 9.13
N GLU A 123 -15.63 -4.13 9.01
CA GLU A 123 -16.49 -4.62 10.09
C GLU A 123 -16.18 -6.08 10.46
N GLU A 124 -15.80 -6.91 9.48
CA GLU A 124 -15.40 -8.30 9.74
C GLU A 124 -14.09 -8.36 10.55
N PHE A 125 -13.12 -7.50 10.23
CA PHE A 125 -11.89 -7.38 11.03
C PHE A 125 -12.20 -6.94 12.47
N GLU A 126 -13.06 -5.95 12.63
CA GLU A 126 -13.48 -5.46 13.95
C GLU A 126 -14.25 -6.53 14.74
N SER A 127 -15.07 -7.35 14.08
CA SER A 127 -15.84 -8.44 14.71
C SER A 127 -14.96 -9.54 15.31
N VAL A 128 -13.74 -9.73 14.77
CA VAL A 128 -12.74 -10.67 15.31
C VAL A 128 -11.73 -9.98 16.23
N GLY A 129 -12.00 -8.74 16.66
CA GLY A 129 -11.16 -7.97 17.56
C GLY A 129 -9.89 -7.41 16.92
N ALA A 130 -9.76 -7.46 15.60
CA ALA A 130 -8.56 -6.97 14.92
C ALA A 130 -8.66 -5.47 14.64
N THR A 131 -7.58 -4.74 14.90
CA THR A 131 -7.43 -3.36 14.44
C THR A 131 -6.80 -3.35 13.06
N LEU A 132 -7.39 -2.63 12.11
CA LEU A 132 -6.85 -2.45 10.77
C LEU A 132 -6.23 -1.05 10.61
N ALA A 133 -4.96 -0.99 10.22
CA ALA A 133 -4.25 0.22 9.85
C ALA A 133 -3.50 0.03 8.53
N VAL A 134 -3.48 1.08 7.72
CA VAL A 134 -2.77 1.10 6.45
C VAL A 134 -1.70 2.19 6.47
N VAL A 135 -0.52 1.91 5.93
CA VAL A 135 0.66 2.75 6.01
C VAL A 135 1.10 3.14 4.60
N THR A 136 1.33 4.44 4.39
CA THR A 136 1.79 5.00 3.11
C THR A 136 3.00 5.90 3.32
N PRO A 137 3.95 5.98 2.37
CA PRO A 137 4.99 7.00 2.39
C PRO A 137 4.46 8.41 2.12
N GLU A 138 3.20 8.55 1.67
CA GLU A 138 2.62 9.84 1.31
C GLU A 138 2.31 10.69 2.54
N THR A 139 2.65 11.98 2.46
CA THR A 139 2.53 12.92 3.57
C THR A 139 1.65 14.13 3.20
N GLY A 140 1.52 15.09 4.12
CA GLY A 140 0.77 16.32 3.86
C GLY A 140 -0.70 16.07 3.53
N GLN A 141 -1.15 16.57 2.37
CA GLN A 141 -2.57 16.51 1.98
C GLN A 141 -3.02 15.18 1.37
N PHE A 142 -2.08 14.36 0.89
CA PHE A 142 -2.39 13.17 0.08
C PHE A 142 -3.17 12.10 0.86
N PRO A 143 -2.81 11.71 2.10
CA PRO A 143 -3.62 10.76 2.87
C PRO A 143 -5.06 11.22 3.09
N ARG A 144 -5.27 12.52 3.34
CA ARG A 144 -6.61 13.10 3.51
C ARG A 144 -7.38 13.15 2.19
N GLN A 145 -6.71 13.39 1.08
CA GLN A 145 -7.33 13.36 -0.25
C GLN A 145 -7.76 11.94 -0.60
N LEU A 146 -6.90 10.95 -0.37
CA LEU A 146 -7.17 9.52 -0.55
C LEU A 146 -8.40 9.07 0.25
N LYS A 147 -8.45 9.40 1.55
CA LYS A 147 -9.63 9.07 2.38
C LYS A 147 -10.92 9.66 1.81
N ARG A 148 -10.88 10.91 1.35
CA ARG A 148 -12.04 11.60 0.77
C ARG A 148 -12.45 11.03 -0.59
N SER A 149 -11.49 10.71 -1.46
CA SER A 149 -11.77 10.23 -2.82
C SER A 149 -12.35 8.82 -2.83
N LEU A 150 -11.91 7.97 -1.90
CA LEU A 150 -12.35 6.58 -1.80
C LEU A 150 -13.40 6.33 -0.70
N GLY A 151 -13.79 7.37 0.06
CA GLY A 151 -14.75 7.24 1.16
C GLY A 151 -14.24 6.33 2.30
N LEU A 152 -12.94 6.37 2.60
CA LEU A 152 -12.33 5.50 3.61
C LEU A 152 -12.54 6.02 5.02
N ASP A 153 -12.93 5.12 5.91
CA ASP A 153 -12.89 5.25 7.36
C ASP A 153 -11.68 4.49 7.98
N LEU A 154 -10.87 3.83 7.16
CA LEU A 154 -9.63 3.19 7.62
C LEU A 154 -8.65 4.19 8.29
N LYS A 155 -7.84 3.67 9.21
CA LYS A 155 -6.69 4.39 9.77
C LYS A 155 -5.58 4.42 8.72
N VAL A 156 -5.43 5.55 8.03
CA VAL A 156 -4.36 5.79 7.05
C VAL A 156 -3.25 6.56 7.76
N LEU A 157 -2.10 5.92 7.94
CA LEU A 157 -0.93 6.44 8.64
C LEU A 157 0.16 6.83 7.64
N SER A 158 0.80 7.97 7.85
CA SER A 158 1.89 8.45 7.00
C SER A 158 3.23 8.04 7.61
N ASP A 159 3.99 7.21 6.91
CA ASP A 159 5.35 6.82 7.26
C ASP A 159 6.34 7.92 6.85
N VAL A 160 6.30 9.03 7.61
CA VAL A 160 7.18 10.19 7.38
C VAL A 160 8.64 9.72 7.44
N ASP A 161 9.41 10.09 6.42
CA ASP A 161 10.81 9.69 6.24
C ASP A 161 11.05 8.16 6.12
N TYR A 162 10.00 7.39 5.85
CA TYR A 162 10.07 5.95 5.56
C TYR A 162 10.57 5.06 6.70
N GLY A 163 10.58 5.57 7.94
CA GLY A 163 11.22 4.91 9.08
C GLY A 163 10.63 3.54 9.38
N VAL A 164 9.31 3.38 9.27
CA VAL A 164 8.62 2.11 9.57
C VAL A 164 8.83 1.12 8.43
N ALA A 165 8.68 1.51 7.17
CA ALA A 165 8.97 0.63 6.04
C ALA A 165 10.43 0.16 6.04
N LEU A 166 11.37 1.04 6.43
CA LEU A 166 12.78 0.68 6.60
C LEU A 166 12.96 -0.33 7.74
N SER A 167 12.36 -0.11 8.91
CA SER A 167 12.49 -1.03 10.04
C SER A 167 11.85 -2.39 9.81
N TYR A 168 10.88 -2.48 8.90
CA TYR A 168 10.26 -3.74 8.48
C TYR A 168 11.02 -4.44 7.35
N GLY A 169 12.09 -3.82 6.82
CA GLY A 169 12.90 -4.39 5.74
C GLY A 169 12.21 -4.41 4.38
N ILE A 170 11.19 -3.56 4.19
CA ILE A 170 10.36 -3.51 2.99
C ILE A 170 10.53 -2.21 2.20
N LEU A 171 11.58 -1.44 2.44
CA LEU A 171 11.83 -0.18 1.72
C LEU A 171 12.90 -0.38 0.65
N PHE A 172 12.66 0.11 -0.58
CA PHE A 172 13.66 0.09 -1.65
C PHE A 172 13.78 1.45 -2.33
N ARG A 173 14.98 1.74 -2.84
CA ARG A 173 15.21 2.88 -3.73
C ARG A 173 14.70 2.53 -5.12
N VAL A 174 13.84 3.37 -5.68
CA VAL A 174 13.32 3.20 -7.04
C VAL A 174 14.48 3.33 -8.04
N PRO A 175 14.70 2.33 -8.92
CA PRO A 175 15.73 2.42 -9.97
C PRO A 175 15.51 3.62 -10.89
N ASP A 176 16.58 4.22 -11.41
CA ASP A 176 16.50 5.47 -12.17
C ASP A 176 15.64 5.35 -13.44
N GLU A 177 15.64 4.18 -14.09
CA GLU A 177 14.79 3.87 -15.25
C GLU A 177 13.29 3.87 -14.89
N ILE A 178 12.95 3.30 -13.73
CA ILE A 178 11.59 3.25 -13.21
C ILE A 178 11.14 4.63 -12.75
N LYS A 179 12.04 5.38 -12.11
CA LYS A 179 11.82 6.79 -11.77
C LYS A 179 11.53 7.61 -13.03
N ALA A 180 12.29 7.43 -14.09
CA ALA A 180 12.08 8.14 -15.35
C ALA A 180 10.71 7.82 -15.95
N HIS A 181 10.29 6.55 -15.93
CA HIS A 181 8.96 6.14 -16.37
C HIS A 181 7.84 6.81 -15.54
N TYR A 182 7.88 6.70 -14.21
CA TYR A 182 6.86 7.33 -13.34
C TYR A 182 6.85 8.86 -13.44
N SER A 183 8.03 9.48 -13.57
CA SER A 183 8.13 10.93 -13.79
C SER A 183 7.54 11.33 -15.15
N GLY A 184 7.73 10.51 -16.19
CA GLY A 184 7.14 10.70 -17.51
C GLY A 184 5.61 10.58 -17.51
N LEU A 185 5.05 9.81 -16.58
CA LEU A 185 3.61 9.78 -16.29
C LEU A 185 3.16 10.98 -15.44
N GLY A 186 4.06 11.86 -15.01
CA GLY A 186 3.75 13.05 -14.21
C GLY A 186 3.62 12.77 -12.71
N PHE A 187 4.14 11.65 -12.22
CA PHE A 187 4.25 11.41 -10.78
C PHE A 187 5.50 12.07 -10.21
N ASP A 188 5.34 12.81 -9.11
CA ASP A 188 6.44 13.36 -8.32
C ASP A 188 6.39 12.77 -6.91
N PHE A 189 7.09 11.66 -6.69
CA PHE A 189 7.14 11.03 -5.38
C PHE A 189 7.82 11.91 -4.34
N GLY A 190 8.71 12.82 -4.76
CA GLY A 190 9.39 13.67 -3.80
C GLY A 190 8.45 14.67 -3.16
N ALA A 191 7.61 15.32 -3.97
CA ALA A 191 6.54 16.19 -3.47
C ALA A 191 5.50 15.41 -2.67
N ARG A 192 5.20 14.16 -3.05
CA ARG A 192 4.19 13.33 -2.38
C ARG A 192 4.62 12.81 -1.01
N HIS A 193 5.90 12.49 -0.87
CA HIS A 193 6.44 11.92 0.36
C HIS A 193 7.09 12.98 1.25
N GLY A 194 7.33 14.19 0.73
CA GLY A 194 8.03 15.26 1.47
C GLY A 194 9.54 15.04 1.55
N SER A 195 10.11 14.25 0.64
CA SER A 195 11.52 13.87 0.63
C SER A 195 12.04 13.79 -0.81
N PRO A 196 13.22 14.34 -1.15
CA PRO A 196 13.77 14.23 -2.50
C PRO A 196 14.17 12.78 -2.87
N VAL A 197 14.18 11.88 -1.88
CA VAL A 197 14.59 10.49 -2.05
C VAL A 197 13.42 9.69 -2.64
N TRP A 198 13.67 9.09 -3.81
CA TRP A 198 12.71 8.23 -4.50
C TRP A 198 12.76 6.82 -3.90
N MET A 199 12.03 6.64 -2.80
CA MET A 199 11.82 5.33 -2.16
C MET A 199 10.36 4.92 -2.28
N LEU A 200 10.12 3.62 -2.35
CA LEU A 200 8.79 3.04 -2.22
C LEU A 200 8.83 1.83 -1.29
N PRO A 201 7.75 1.56 -0.53
CA PRO A 201 7.62 0.30 0.17
C PRO A 201 7.29 -0.83 -0.83
N ILE A 202 7.81 -2.02 -0.57
CA ILE A 202 7.23 -3.27 -1.03
C ILE A 202 5.87 -3.40 -0.37
N PRO A 203 4.79 -3.60 -1.14
CA PRO A 203 3.49 -3.84 -0.56
C PRO A 203 3.53 -5.07 0.34
N ALA A 204 3.05 -4.91 1.56
CA ALA A 204 3.13 -5.94 2.57
C ALA A 204 1.97 -5.86 3.54
N THR A 205 1.51 -7.01 4.02
CA THR A 205 0.48 -7.11 5.06
C THR A 205 0.98 -7.98 6.20
N TYR A 206 1.02 -7.41 7.39
CA TYR A 206 1.41 -8.09 8.61
C TYR A 206 0.22 -8.26 9.54
N ILE A 207 0.14 -9.40 10.22
CA ILE A 207 -0.70 -9.61 11.40
C ILE A 207 0.23 -9.65 12.60
N ILE A 208 0.06 -8.70 13.51
CA ILE A 208 0.87 -8.53 14.71
C ILE A 208 -0.03 -8.76 15.92
N ASP A 209 0.36 -9.61 16.85
CA ASP A 209 -0.44 -9.85 18.05
C ASP A 209 -0.30 -8.74 19.11
N THR A 210 -1.00 -8.91 20.23
CA THR A 210 -1.01 -7.98 21.36
C THR A 210 0.37 -7.85 22.03
N GLU A 211 1.23 -8.85 21.92
CA GLU A 211 2.61 -8.86 22.46
C GLU A 211 3.64 -8.26 21.50
N GLY A 212 3.28 -8.03 20.24
CA GLY A 212 4.13 -7.41 19.24
C GLY A 212 4.88 -8.43 18.39
N ARG A 213 4.39 -9.66 18.32
CA ARG A 213 4.95 -10.70 17.45
C ARG A 213 4.19 -10.80 16.14
N ILE A 214 4.93 -10.96 15.05
CA ILE A 214 4.36 -11.18 13.73
C ILE A 214 3.83 -12.62 13.67
N ARG A 215 2.51 -12.75 13.47
CA ARG A 215 1.81 -14.03 13.30
C ARG A 215 1.54 -14.39 11.84
N SER A 216 1.54 -13.39 10.97
CA SER A 216 1.48 -13.56 9.52
C SER A 216 2.24 -12.44 8.84
N ALA A 217 2.94 -12.76 7.76
CA ALA A 217 3.63 -11.81 6.90
C ALA A 217 3.35 -12.17 5.44
N SER A 218 2.76 -11.25 4.69
CA SER A 218 2.58 -11.34 3.24
C SER A 218 3.37 -10.20 2.61
N VAL A 219 4.45 -10.49 1.90
CA VAL A 219 5.37 -9.50 1.32
C VAL A 219 5.60 -9.87 -0.14
N GLU A 220 5.17 -9.01 -1.07
CA GLU A 220 5.13 -9.37 -2.50
C GLU A 220 5.95 -8.40 -3.38
N PRO A 221 7.06 -8.87 -4.00
CA PRO A 221 7.83 -8.09 -4.97
C PRO A 221 7.02 -7.68 -6.19
N ASP A 222 6.09 -8.53 -6.61
CA ASP A 222 5.09 -8.14 -7.59
C ASP A 222 4.07 -7.23 -6.91
N PHE A 223 4.29 -5.93 -7.05
CA PHE A 223 3.45 -4.88 -6.48
C PHE A 223 2.00 -4.91 -6.98
N THR A 224 1.62 -5.79 -7.90
CA THR A 224 0.24 -5.97 -8.36
C THR A 224 -0.48 -7.08 -7.62
N MET A 225 0.24 -7.93 -6.89
CA MET A 225 -0.32 -8.98 -6.02
C MET A 225 -0.60 -8.43 -4.62
N ARG A 226 -1.73 -8.83 -4.03
CA ARG A 226 -2.21 -8.36 -2.73
C ARG A 226 -2.83 -9.48 -1.93
N ALA A 227 -2.71 -9.41 -0.61
CA ALA A 227 -3.40 -10.32 0.28
C ALA A 227 -4.91 -10.02 0.26
N GLU A 228 -5.72 -11.01 -0.09
CA GLU A 228 -7.18 -10.86 -0.08
C GLU A 228 -7.68 -10.67 1.36
N PRO A 229 -8.67 -9.80 1.62
CA PRO A 229 -9.24 -9.64 2.97
C PRO A 229 -9.66 -10.98 3.60
N ALA A 230 -10.25 -11.88 2.81
CA ALA A 230 -10.63 -13.22 3.26
C ALA A 230 -9.43 -14.07 3.71
N GLN A 231 -8.27 -13.94 3.05
CA GLN A 231 -7.03 -14.63 3.45
C GLN A 231 -6.45 -14.05 4.75
N ILE A 232 -6.52 -12.73 4.91
CA ILE A 232 -6.09 -12.05 6.15
C ILE A 232 -7.00 -12.48 7.31
N LEU A 233 -8.32 -12.46 7.14
CA LEU A 233 -9.30 -12.91 8.13
C LEU A 233 -9.11 -14.39 8.50
N ALA A 234 -8.86 -15.26 7.52
CA ALA A 234 -8.56 -16.66 7.79
C ALA A 234 -7.28 -16.82 8.64
N SER A 235 -6.27 -15.99 8.40
CA SER A 235 -5.02 -15.98 9.16
C SER A 235 -5.23 -15.47 10.60
N LEU A 236 -6.05 -14.44 10.80
CA LEU A 236 -6.46 -13.96 12.12
C LEU A 236 -7.16 -15.06 12.93
N ARG A 237 -8.14 -15.75 12.33
CA ARG A 237 -8.89 -16.84 12.99
C ARG A 237 -7.98 -18.01 13.39
N ARG A 238 -6.99 -18.36 12.55
CA ARG A 238 -5.97 -19.37 12.89
C ARG A 238 -5.07 -18.94 14.04
N ALA A 239 -4.59 -17.69 14.03
CA ALA A 239 -3.74 -17.16 15.08
C ALA A 239 -4.46 -17.15 16.45
N ALA A 240 -5.75 -16.81 16.46
CA ALA A 240 -6.57 -16.84 17.67
C ALA A 240 -6.82 -18.26 18.22
N SER A 241 -6.76 -19.30 17.38
CA SER A 241 -6.96 -20.70 17.81
C SER A 241 -5.68 -21.37 18.34
N THR A 242 -4.52 -20.72 18.20
CA THR A 242 -3.19 -21.25 18.59
C THR A 242 -2.63 -20.54 19.84
N SER A 243 -3.36 -19.55 20.36
CA SER A 243 -3.06 -18.81 21.60
C SER A 243 -3.88 -19.37 22.76
#